data_AF-A0A498SVK3-F1
#
_entry.id   AF-A0A498SVK3-F1
#
_cell.length_a   1.000
_cell.length_b   1.000
_cell.length_c   1.000
_cell.angle_alpha   90.00
_cell.angle_beta   90.00
_cell.angle_gamma   90.00
#
_symmetry.space_group_name_H-M   'P 1'
#
loop_
_entity.id
_entity.type
_entity.pdbx_description
1 polymer ?
#
loop_
_entity_poly.entity_id
_entity_poly.type
_entity_poly.pdbx_seq_one_letter_code
_entity_poly.pdbx_strand_id
1 'polypeptide(L)'
;MHFEDIATESRLQAQGQVEQLTDLHADRLKIYDHFVDAVNKFKNTKDLAAFATARKKAENDLKNIGQAIGDLQSELKSTNADISDKLNEVNKIHKLMMDVINNYLGQTERFVKGQLSKAAFTDAEKSYAQKLNEAKEKMNSVIYAL
;
A
#
# COMPACT_ATOMS: atom_id res chain seq x y z
N MET A 1 -41.33 -7.40 14.81
CA MET A 1 -40.35 -8.33 14.22
C MET A 1 -39.47 -7.69 13.14
N HIS A 2 -39.82 -6.54 12.54
CA HIS A 2 -39.12 -6.01 11.36
C HIS A 2 -37.81 -5.21 11.63
N PHE A 3 -37.60 -4.72 12.85
CA PHE A 3 -36.42 -3.88 13.18
C PHE A 3 -35.15 -4.69 13.51
N GLU A 4 -35.30 -5.93 13.99
CA GLU A 4 -34.15 -6.81 14.28
C GLU A 4 -33.50 -7.34 13.01
N ASP A 5 -34.27 -7.58 11.96
CA ASP A 5 -33.77 -8.03 10.65
C ASP A 5 -32.90 -6.93 9.99
N ILE A 6 -33.37 -5.68 9.97
CA ILE A 6 -32.63 -4.54 9.39
C ILE A 6 -31.30 -4.29 10.11
N ALA A 7 -31.31 -4.36 11.45
CA ALA A 7 -30.10 -4.18 12.25
C ALA A 7 -29.09 -5.32 12.00
N THR A 8 -29.59 -6.55 11.81
CA THR A 8 -28.76 -7.72 11.54
C THR A 8 -28.16 -7.66 10.14
N GLU A 9 -28.94 -7.30 9.13
CA GLU A 9 -28.48 -7.12 7.74
C GLU A 9 -27.41 -6.03 7.64
N SER A 10 -27.62 -4.87 8.27
CA SER A 10 -26.65 -3.77 8.31
C SER A 10 -25.32 -4.20 8.95
N ARG A 11 -25.37 -5.00 10.02
CA ARG A 11 -24.18 -5.54 10.67
C ARG A 11 -23.43 -6.55 9.79
N LEU A 12 -24.15 -7.46 9.11
CA LEU A 12 -23.56 -8.44 8.21
C LEU A 12 -22.90 -7.76 6.99
N GLN A 13 -23.55 -6.72 6.45
CA GLN A 13 -22.98 -5.92 5.37
C GLN A 13 -21.67 -5.25 5.79
N ALA A 14 -21.64 -4.63 6.98
CA ALA A 14 -20.43 -3.99 7.49
C ALA A 14 -19.28 -4.99 7.68
N GLN A 15 -19.57 -6.21 8.16
CA GLN A 15 -18.56 -7.28 8.28
C GLN A 15 -17.99 -7.68 6.92
N GLY A 16 -18.84 -7.90 5.91
CA GLY A 16 -18.37 -8.23 4.56
C GLY A 16 -17.50 -7.13 3.94
N GLN A 17 -17.82 -5.86 4.20
CA GLN A 17 -17.01 -4.73 3.75
C GLN A 17 -15.64 -4.67 4.44
N VAL A 18 -15.57 -5.02 5.74
CA VAL A 18 -14.30 -5.09 6.49
C VAL A 18 -13.43 -6.26 6.01
N GLU A 19 -14.04 -7.41 5.70
CA GLU A 19 -13.32 -8.54 5.09
C GLU A 19 -12.72 -8.16 3.74
N GLN A 20 -13.52 -7.57 2.84
CA GLN A 20 -13.05 -7.10 1.54
C GLN A 20 -11.94 -6.07 1.66
N LEU A 21 -12.05 -5.15 2.63
CA LEU A 21 -11.02 -4.17 2.92
C LEU A 21 -9.71 -4.83 3.36
N THR A 22 -9.80 -5.87 4.19
CA THR A 22 -8.64 -6.63 4.67
C THR A 22 -7.90 -7.30 3.51
N ASP A 23 -8.64 -7.90 2.57
CA ASP A 23 -8.06 -8.50 1.36
C ASP A 23 -7.38 -7.46 0.46
N LEU A 24 -8.05 -6.34 0.19
CA LEU A 24 -7.48 -5.24 -0.60
C LEU A 24 -6.23 -4.64 0.06
N HIS A 25 -6.21 -4.56 1.38
CA HIS A 25 -5.03 -4.12 2.14
C HIS A 25 -3.90 -5.14 2.06
N ALA A 26 -4.18 -6.43 2.17
CA ALA A 26 -3.17 -7.48 1.96
C ALA A 26 -2.55 -7.38 0.55
N ASP A 27 -3.36 -7.16 -0.48
CA ASP A 27 -2.88 -6.98 -1.85
C ASP A 27 -2.06 -5.70 -2.01
N ARG A 28 -2.45 -4.59 -1.35
CA ARG A 28 -1.64 -3.36 -1.27
C ARG A 28 -0.24 -3.65 -0.75
N LEU A 29 -0.13 -4.44 0.33
CA LEU A 29 1.16 -4.78 0.92
C LEU A 29 2.02 -5.66 0.00
N LYS A 30 1.41 -6.62 -0.70
CA LYS A 30 2.11 -7.43 -1.71
C LYS A 30 2.69 -6.56 -2.83
N ILE A 31 1.98 -5.51 -3.25
CA ILE A 31 2.51 -4.61 -4.29
C ILE A 31 3.71 -3.80 -3.80
N TYR A 32 3.76 -3.44 -2.51
CA TYR A 32 4.98 -2.83 -1.96
C TYR A 32 6.18 -3.75 -2.14
N ASP A 33 6.01 -5.06 -1.94
CA ASP A 33 7.07 -6.06 -2.15
C ASP A 33 7.44 -6.19 -3.63
N HIS A 34 6.49 -6.06 -4.55
CA HIS A 34 6.79 -6.06 -5.99
C HIS A 34 7.74 -4.92 -6.40
N PHE A 35 7.72 -3.76 -5.73
CA PHE A 35 8.72 -2.71 -5.99
C PHE A 35 10.12 -3.12 -5.55
N VAL A 36 10.23 -3.84 -4.43
CA VAL A 36 11.51 -4.38 -3.94
C VAL A 36 12.06 -5.40 -4.93
N ASP A 37 11.21 -6.29 -5.42
CA ASP A 37 11.58 -7.28 -6.44
C ASP A 37 12.03 -6.62 -7.74
N ALA A 38 11.31 -5.58 -8.18
CA ALA A 38 11.69 -4.80 -9.36
C ALA A 38 13.06 -4.14 -9.19
N VAL A 39 13.33 -3.55 -8.03
CA VAL A 39 14.65 -2.96 -7.70
C VAL A 39 15.75 -4.01 -7.69
N ASN A 40 15.53 -5.14 -7.03
CA ASN A 40 16.52 -6.22 -6.96
C ASN A 40 16.85 -6.79 -8.34
N LYS A 41 15.82 -7.02 -9.16
CA LYS A 41 16.00 -7.45 -10.55
C LYS A 41 16.75 -6.40 -11.37
N PHE A 42 16.43 -5.13 -11.20
CA PHE A 42 17.08 -4.05 -11.95
C PHE A 42 18.55 -3.89 -11.58
N LYS A 43 18.92 -3.96 -10.29
CA LYS A 43 20.32 -3.94 -9.85
C LYS A 43 21.16 -5.05 -10.50
N ASN A 44 20.58 -6.23 -10.67
CA ASN A 44 21.26 -7.40 -11.24
C ASN A 44 21.34 -7.35 -12.76
N THR A 45 20.22 -7.03 -13.42
CA THR A 45 20.10 -7.08 -14.88
C THR A 45 20.53 -5.80 -15.57
N LYS A 46 20.46 -4.66 -14.87
CA LYS A 46 20.63 -3.29 -15.39
C LYS A 46 19.67 -2.96 -16.54
N ASP A 47 18.58 -3.72 -16.68
CA ASP A 47 17.55 -3.51 -17.70
C ASP A 47 16.55 -2.44 -17.25
N LEU A 48 16.76 -1.21 -17.72
CA LEU A 48 15.89 -0.08 -17.40
C LEU A 48 14.48 -0.23 -17.99
N ALA A 49 14.33 -0.86 -19.15
CA ALA A 49 13.04 -1.00 -19.81
C ALA A 49 12.16 -2.01 -19.05
N ALA A 50 12.73 -3.14 -18.62
CA ALA A 50 12.05 -4.10 -17.77
C ALA A 50 11.68 -3.49 -16.41
N PHE A 51 12.59 -2.71 -15.81
CA PHE A 51 12.31 -2.00 -14.55
C PHE A 51 11.15 -1.01 -14.68
N ALA A 52 11.16 -0.15 -15.70
CA ALA A 52 10.10 0.83 -15.94
C ALA A 52 8.74 0.16 -16.16
N THR A 53 8.72 -0.98 -16.86
CA THR A 53 7.50 -1.76 -17.09
C THR A 53 6.96 -2.35 -15.78
N ALA A 54 7.82 -2.98 -14.98
CA ALA A 54 7.43 -3.55 -13.68
C ALA A 54 6.93 -2.48 -12.71
N ARG A 55 7.63 -1.34 -12.65
CA ARG A 55 7.24 -0.15 -11.87
C ARG A 55 5.85 0.34 -12.27
N LYS A 56 5.63 0.58 -13.56
CA LYS A 56 4.34 1.09 -14.07
C LYS A 56 3.19 0.13 -13.77
N LYS A 57 3.44 -1.19 -13.86
CA LYS A 57 2.44 -2.20 -13.49
C LYS A 57 2.07 -2.09 -12.01
N ALA A 58 3.07 -2.07 -11.12
CA ALA A 58 2.83 -1.95 -9.68
C ALA A 58 2.12 -0.64 -9.30
N GLU A 59 2.47 0.48 -9.94
CA GLU A 59 1.79 1.77 -9.76
C GLU A 59 0.31 1.71 -10.18
N ASN A 60 0.01 1.06 -11.32
CA ASN A 60 -1.36 0.87 -11.77
C ASN A 60 -2.17 -0.03 -10.84
N ASP A 61 -1.58 -1.15 -10.40
CA ASP A 61 -2.24 -2.08 -9.48
C ASP A 61 -2.57 -1.36 -8.15
N LEU A 62 -1.65 -0.54 -7.62
CA LEU A 62 -1.89 0.26 -6.43
C LEU A 62 -2.98 1.32 -6.62
N LYS A 63 -3.00 1.98 -7.79
CA LYS A 63 -4.06 2.94 -8.10
C LYS A 63 -5.43 2.28 -8.08
N ASN A 64 -5.55 1.08 -8.66
CA ASN A 64 -6.80 0.33 -8.70
C ASN A 64 -7.24 -0.09 -7.29
N ILE A 65 -6.32 -0.60 -6.47
CA ILE A 65 -6.61 -0.93 -5.05
C ILE A 65 -6.98 0.32 -4.25
N GLY A 66 -6.28 1.44 -4.48
CA GLY A 66 -6.60 2.72 -3.84
C GLY A 66 -8.01 3.20 -4.15
N GLN A 67 -8.45 3.04 -5.40
CA GLN A 67 -9.83 3.34 -5.81
C GLN A 67 -10.84 2.42 -5.10
N ALA A 68 -10.62 1.11 -5.14
CA ALA A 68 -11.52 0.14 -4.51
C ALA A 68 -11.67 0.38 -3.00
N ILE A 69 -10.57 0.72 -2.31
CA ILE A 69 -10.60 1.07 -0.89
C ILE A 69 -11.34 2.40 -0.66
N GLY A 70 -11.15 3.39 -1.53
CA GLY A 70 -11.88 4.66 -1.45
C GLY A 70 -13.39 4.51 -1.65
N ASP A 71 -13.81 3.62 -2.55
CA ASP A 71 -15.22 3.31 -2.80
C ASP A 71 -15.84 2.65 -1.55
N LEU A 72 -15.20 1.61 -1.01
CA LEU A 72 -15.63 0.96 0.25
C LEU A 72 -15.68 1.94 1.42
N GLN A 73 -14.67 2.79 1.56
CA GLN A 73 -14.63 3.80 2.62
C GLN A 73 -15.81 4.77 2.52
N SER A 74 -16.20 5.16 1.29
CA SER A 74 -17.32 6.06 1.05
C SER A 74 -18.65 5.43 1.43
N GLU A 75 -18.84 4.14 1.12
CA GLU A 75 -20.01 3.36 1.55
C GLU A 75 -20.07 3.25 3.08
N LEU A 76 -18.96 2.85 3.70
CA LEU A 76 -18.83 2.68 5.15
C LEU A 76 -19.07 3.98 5.92
N LYS A 77 -18.78 5.15 5.35
CA LYS A 77 -19.02 6.43 6.02
C LYS A 77 -20.49 6.65 6.41
N SER A 78 -21.42 6.10 5.63
CA SER A 78 -22.86 6.22 5.88
C SER A 78 -23.37 5.29 6.98
N THR A 79 -22.67 4.19 7.24
CA THR A 79 -23.09 3.10 8.15
C THR A 79 -22.20 2.95 9.38
N ASN A 80 -20.92 3.28 9.28
CA ASN A 80 -19.87 3.16 10.30
C ASN A 80 -18.78 4.23 10.13
N ALA A 81 -19.01 5.43 10.66
CA ALA A 81 -18.09 6.56 10.55
C ALA A 81 -16.71 6.31 11.19
N ASP A 82 -16.62 5.54 12.29
CA ASP A 82 -15.35 5.22 12.99
C ASP A 82 -14.39 4.43 12.08
N ILE A 83 -14.92 3.46 11.33
CA ILE A 83 -14.13 2.68 10.36
C ILE A 83 -13.58 3.60 9.26
N SER A 84 -14.41 4.53 8.76
CA SER A 84 -13.98 5.51 7.77
C SER A 84 -12.85 6.42 8.30
N ASP A 85 -12.86 6.79 9.58
CA ASP A 85 -11.80 7.63 10.17
C ASP A 85 -10.49 6.87 10.34
N LYS A 86 -10.55 5.60 10.78
CA LYS A 86 -9.40 4.69 10.81
C LYS A 86 -8.81 4.49 9.40
N LEU A 87 -9.65 4.35 8.37
CA LEU A 87 -9.21 4.26 6.98
C LEU A 87 -8.51 5.54 6.48
N ASN A 88 -8.93 6.72 6.94
CA ASN A 88 -8.22 7.96 6.64
C ASN A 88 -6.78 7.96 7.18
N GLU A 89 -6.55 7.37 8.36
CA GLU A 89 -5.20 7.19 8.90
C GLU A 89 -4.35 6.26 8.02
N VAL A 90 -4.90 5.10 7.65
CA VAL A 90 -4.23 4.15 6.74
C VAL A 90 -3.87 4.80 5.41
N ASN A 91 -4.76 5.63 4.86
CA ASN A 91 -4.52 6.34 3.61
C ASN A 91 -3.42 7.42 3.73
N LYS A 92 -3.31 8.10 4.88
CA LYS A 92 -2.20 9.03 5.14
C LYS A 92 -0.86 8.28 5.18
N ILE A 93 -0.81 7.13 5.87
CA ILE A 93 0.41 6.30 5.92
C ILE A 93 0.76 5.79 4.53
N HIS A 94 -0.22 5.30 3.77
CA HIS A 94 -0.03 4.86 2.38
C HIS A 94 0.57 5.97 1.51
N LYS A 95 0.04 7.19 1.58
CA LYS A 95 0.56 8.33 0.81
C LYS A 95 2.03 8.62 1.13
N LEU A 96 2.39 8.65 2.42
CA LEU A 96 3.78 8.83 2.84
C LEU A 96 4.68 7.68 2.35
N MET A 97 4.16 6.45 2.37
CA MET A 97 4.90 5.29 1.87
C MET A 97 5.14 5.39 0.37
N MET A 98 4.19 5.91 -0.40
CA MET A 98 4.37 6.14 -1.84
C MET A 98 5.49 7.14 -2.14
N ASP A 99 5.61 8.22 -1.35
CA ASP A 99 6.72 9.16 -1.49
C ASP A 99 8.08 8.49 -1.22
N VAL A 100 8.12 7.63 -0.19
CA VAL A 100 9.33 6.85 0.16
C VAL A 100 9.68 5.84 -0.93
N ILE A 101 8.69 5.12 -1.49
CA ILE A 101 8.88 4.20 -2.62
C ILE A 101 9.43 4.95 -3.83
N ASN A 102 8.78 6.04 -4.25
CA ASN A 102 9.20 6.81 -5.42
C ASN A 102 10.62 7.35 -5.28
N ASN A 103 10.97 7.85 -4.10
CA ASN A 103 12.33 8.31 -3.81
C ASN A 103 13.35 7.16 -3.91
N TYR A 104 13.04 5.99 -3.37
CA TYR A 104 13.92 4.81 -3.42
C TYR A 104 14.09 4.26 -4.85
N LEU A 105 13.02 4.23 -5.65
CA LEU A 105 13.08 3.86 -7.07
C LEU A 105 14.00 4.80 -7.85
N GLY A 106 13.88 6.12 -7.64
CA GLY A 106 14.76 7.11 -8.27
C GLY A 106 16.23 6.97 -7.84
N GLN A 107 16.49 6.69 -6.57
CA GLN A 107 17.84 6.41 -6.08
C GLN A 107 18.44 5.13 -6.67
N THR A 108 17.60 4.11 -6.90
CA THR A 108 18.01 2.88 -7.59
C THR A 108 18.46 3.17 -9.02
N GLU A 109 17.71 3.97 -9.78
CA GLU A 109 18.13 4.38 -11.12
C GLU A 109 19.45 5.14 -11.12
N ARG A 110 19.62 6.09 -10.20
CA ARG A 110 20.87 6.85 -10.06
C ARG A 110 22.05 5.94 -9.71
N PHE A 111 21.85 4.97 -8.82
CA PHE A 111 22.86 3.99 -8.47
C PHE A 111 23.28 3.14 -9.67
N VAL A 112 22.33 2.58 -10.42
CA VAL A 112 22.61 1.76 -11.61
C VAL A 112 23.34 2.58 -12.69
N LYS A 113 23.02 3.87 -12.82
CA LYS A 113 23.70 4.82 -13.72
C LYS A 113 25.08 5.29 -13.22
N GLY A 114 25.52 4.85 -12.03
CA GLY A 114 26.79 5.28 -11.42
C GLY A 114 26.77 6.70 -10.85
N GLN A 115 25.60 7.31 -10.69
CA GLN A 115 25.38 8.67 -10.18
C GLN A 115 25.13 8.71 -8.67
N LEU A 116 25.16 7.57 -8.00
CA LEU A 116 25.05 7.42 -6.56
C LEU A 116 26.10 6.42 -6.09
N SER A 117 26.80 6.75 -5.00
CA SER A 117 27.84 5.86 -4.46
C SER A 117 27.21 4.61 -3.84
N LYS A 118 27.99 3.52 -3.76
CA LYS A 118 27.55 2.28 -3.11
C LYS A 118 27.17 2.49 -1.64
N ALA A 119 27.92 3.33 -0.92
CA ALA A 119 27.64 3.68 0.48
C ALA A 119 26.29 4.40 0.60
N ALA A 120 26.07 5.46 -0.18
CA ALA A 120 24.82 6.22 -0.15
C ALA A 120 23.62 5.36 -0.55
N PHE A 121 23.78 4.47 -1.54
CA PHE A 121 22.71 3.55 -1.91
C PHE A 121 22.40 2.52 -0.82
N THR A 122 23.42 1.98 -0.14
CA THR A 122 23.23 1.04 0.98
C THR A 122 22.44 1.69 2.12
N ASP A 123 22.70 2.97 2.42
CA ASP A 123 21.94 3.71 3.43
C ASP A 123 20.50 3.98 2.99
N ALA A 124 20.28 4.23 1.69
CA ALA A 124 18.96 4.35 1.12
C ALA A 124 18.15 3.04 1.25
N GLU A 125 18.76 1.89 0.98
CA GLU A 125 18.15 0.57 1.12
C GLU A 125 17.71 0.32 2.57
N LYS A 126 18.60 0.60 3.54
CA LYS A 126 18.28 0.46 4.97
C LYS A 126 17.14 1.39 5.40
N SER A 127 17.20 2.66 5.00
CA SER A 127 16.16 3.65 5.34
C SER A 127 14.82 3.28 4.72
N TYR A 128 14.81 2.81 3.48
CA TYR A 128 13.62 2.34 2.79
C TYR A 128 13.02 1.11 3.49
N ALA A 129 13.82 0.08 3.78
CA ALA A 129 13.35 -1.15 4.41
C ALA A 129 12.76 -0.89 5.80
N GLN A 130 13.41 -0.04 6.60
CA GLN A 130 12.90 0.37 7.91
C GLN A 130 11.52 1.06 7.78
N LYS A 131 11.42 2.08 6.92
CA LYS A 131 10.17 2.83 6.72
C LYS A 131 9.05 1.96 6.17
N LEU A 132 9.38 1.02 5.27
CA LEU A 132 8.42 0.07 4.73
C LEU A 132 7.84 -0.83 5.83
N ASN A 133 8.70 -1.40 6.67
CA ASN A 133 8.25 -2.25 7.78
C ASN A 133 7.40 -1.47 8.78
N GLU A 134 7.86 -0.29 9.20
CA GLU A 134 7.09 0.57 10.11
C GLU A 134 5.72 0.96 9.54
N ALA A 135 5.65 1.27 8.23
CA ALA A 135 4.38 1.59 7.57
C ALA A 135 3.46 0.37 7.51
N LYS A 136 3.98 -0.81 7.14
CA LYS A 136 3.23 -2.08 7.11
C LYS A 136 2.64 -2.41 8.48
N GLU A 137 3.45 -2.33 9.54
CA GLU A 137 3.02 -2.60 10.91
C GLU A 137 1.91 -1.65 11.36
N LYS A 138 2.10 -0.34 11.17
CA LYS A 138 1.08 0.66 11.53
C LYS A 138 -0.23 0.44 10.77
N MET A 139 -0.16 0.21 9.46
CA MET A 139 -1.36 -0.02 8.65
C MET A 139 -2.07 -1.32 9.06
N ASN A 140 -1.32 -2.41 9.30
CA ASN A 140 -1.90 -3.67 9.80
C ASN A 140 -2.56 -3.50 11.16
N SER A 141 -1.92 -2.76 12.07
CA SER A 141 -2.49 -2.50 13.40
C SER A 141 -3.84 -1.79 13.32
N VAL A 142 -4.02 -0.87 12.36
CA VAL A 142 -5.29 -0.17 12.19
C VAL A 142 -6.33 -1.08 11.53
N ILE A 143 -5.97 -1.78 10.45
CA ILE A 143 -6.89 -2.64 9.69
C ILE A 143 -7.38 -3.83 10.50
N TYR A 144 -6.51 -4.49 11.28
CA TYR A 144 -6.89 -5.63 12.11
C TYR A 144 -7.62 -5.24 13.41
N ALA A 145 -7.78 -3.93 13.67
CA ALA A 145 -8.57 -3.41 14.77
C ALA A 145 -9.95 -2.89 14.34
N LEU A 146 -10.36 -3.17 13.08
CA LEU A 146 -11.70 -2.94 12.55
C LEU A 146 -12.60 -4.13 12.87
#